data_AF-A0A4V1LEF9-F1
#
_entry.id   AF-A0A4V1LEF9-F1
#
_cell.length_a   1.000
_cell.length_b   1.000
_cell.length_c   1.000
_cell.angle_alpha   90.00
_cell.angle_beta   90.00
_cell.angle_gamma   90.00
#
_symmetry.space_group_name_H-M   'P 1'
#
loop_
_entity.id
_entity.type
_entity.pdbx_description
1 polymer ?
#
loop_
_entity_poly.entity_id
_entity_poly.type
_entity_poly.pdbx_seq_one_letter_code
_entity_poly.pdbx_strand_id
1 'polypeptide(L)'
;MLVRFQEDINEVIIFCSEKYNSSYDYDTKLSVVKSLQNKFPNLSIYNITLIKIKFVRQVSSNGNYFEENCVLVNLNEKKIIQYSNGLEDLIEIIRFYMNNTYSRENGNKKIKRFIKENTITFILISMNIIMYFITALLSGNIIDSNIDVLIFLGAKVNPLIDIGQYYRLLTCIFLHGGLIHLALNMYALSAIGPLVEKIYGKFKYLAIYFLSGICSSLLSYFMSSSISIGASGAIFGLLGACLVISLKYKDRVGKAFVNNIISVIFVNLIIGFSISNVDNFGHIGGLIGGVVISTLICK
;
A
#
# COMPACT_ATOMS: atom_id res chain seq x y z
N MET A 1 41.90 26.45 9.91
CA MET A 1 40.66 26.56 9.11
C MET A 1 39.57 25.77 9.84
N LEU A 2 38.52 26.47 10.28
CA LEU A 2 37.38 25.96 11.06
C LEU A 2 36.58 24.90 10.28
N VAL A 3 36.11 23.84 10.96
CA VAL A 3 34.69 23.41 10.97
C VAL A 3 34.39 22.65 12.29
N ARG A 4 33.49 23.19 13.13
CA ARG A 4 32.67 22.45 14.12
C ARG A 4 31.48 21.81 13.37
N PHE A 5 31.00 20.63 13.80
CA PHE A 5 29.62 20.40 14.29
C PHE A 5 29.26 18.91 14.44
N GLN A 6 28.57 18.66 15.57
CA GLN A 6 27.43 17.78 15.85
C GLN A 6 27.54 16.24 15.90
N GLU A 7 26.80 15.74 16.89
CA GLU A 7 26.57 14.38 17.37
C GLU A 7 25.96 13.49 16.27
N ASP A 8 26.36 12.21 16.24
CA ASP A 8 25.45 11.06 16.32
C ASP A 8 26.15 9.73 15.98
N ILE A 9 25.64 8.69 16.64
CA ILE A 9 26.20 7.35 16.92
C ILE A 9 26.37 6.52 15.64
N ASN A 10 27.58 5.96 15.39
CA ASN A 10 27.83 5.10 14.23
C ASN A 10 28.65 3.85 14.63
N GLU A 11 27.96 2.71 14.69
CA GLU A 11 28.41 1.38 15.09
C GLU A 11 29.12 0.63 13.93
N VAL A 12 30.30 0.05 14.20
CA VAL A 12 31.08 -0.78 13.26
C VAL A 12 31.29 -2.15 13.87
N ILE A 13 30.88 -3.24 13.22
CA ILE A 13 31.21 -4.59 13.68
C ILE A 13 32.63 -4.92 13.23
N ILE A 14 33.50 -5.16 14.20
CA ILE A 14 34.82 -5.75 14.05
C ILE A 14 34.79 -7.14 14.69
N PHE A 15 35.14 -8.16 13.90
CA PHE A 15 35.55 -9.45 14.44
C PHE A 15 37.06 -9.32 14.74
N CYS A 16 37.44 -9.12 16.00
CA CYS A 16 38.84 -9.22 16.41
C CYS A 16 38.93 -9.96 17.75
N SER A 17 39.92 -10.85 17.79
CA SER A 17 40.38 -11.57 18.98
C SER A 17 41.05 -10.61 19.97
N GLU A 18 41.01 -11.01 21.23
CA GLU A 18 41.57 -10.44 22.47
C GLU A 18 41.27 -8.99 22.92
N LYS A 19 40.53 -8.95 24.04
CA LYS A 19 40.44 -7.95 25.14
C LYS A 19 40.45 -6.46 24.76
N TYR A 20 39.26 -5.85 24.70
CA TYR A 20 39.05 -4.54 25.29
C TYR A 20 37.59 -4.32 25.73
N ASN A 21 37.44 -3.71 26.90
CA ASN A 21 36.20 -3.57 27.65
C ASN A 21 35.69 -2.13 27.49
N SER A 22 34.50 -1.90 26.92
CA SER A 22 33.67 -0.74 27.29
C SER A 22 32.23 -0.91 26.80
N SER A 23 31.29 -0.48 27.64
CA SER A 23 29.86 -0.70 27.54
C SER A 23 29.24 0.20 26.48
N TYR A 24 28.73 -0.36 25.39
CA TYR A 24 27.64 0.23 24.60
C TYR A 24 26.95 -0.89 23.78
N ASP A 25 25.63 -0.82 23.83
CA ASP A 25 24.57 -1.62 23.22
C ASP A 25 24.70 -3.15 23.25
N TYR A 26 23.99 -3.78 24.20
CA TYR A 26 24.02 -5.23 24.46
C TYR A 26 22.95 -5.98 23.63
N ASP A 27 21.81 -5.33 23.35
CA ASP A 27 20.67 -5.98 22.70
C ASP A 27 20.86 -6.15 21.19
N THR A 28 21.46 -5.15 20.53
CA THR A 28 21.77 -5.21 19.09
C THR A 28 22.85 -6.26 18.80
N LYS A 29 23.87 -6.39 19.66
CA LYS A 29 24.92 -7.43 19.58
C LYS A 29 24.33 -8.84 19.65
N LEU A 30 23.42 -9.08 20.59
CA LEU A 30 22.86 -10.41 20.84
C LEU A 30 21.97 -10.89 19.68
N SER A 31 21.24 -9.98 19.04
CA SER A 31 20.30 -10.33 17.96
C SER A 31 20.97 -10.82 16.68
N VAL A 32 22.10 -10.21 16.29
CA VAL A 32 22.86 -10.58 15.09
C VAL A 32 23.62 -11.88 15.30
N VAL A 33 24.28 -12.05 16.46
CA VAL A 33 24.98 -13.29 16.84
C VAL A 33 24.01 -14.48 16.88
N LYS A 34 22.88 -14.33 17.58
CA LYS A 34 21.86 -15.39 17.66
C LYS A 34 21.29 -15.74 16.28
N SER A 35 21.08 -14.75 15.42
CA SER A 35 20.56 -14.98 14.06
C SER A 35 21.56 -15.75 13.18
N LEU A 36 22.86 -15.49 13.34
CA LEU A 36 23.92 -16.20 12.62
C LEU A 36 24.13 -17.62 13.17
N GLN A 37 24.17 -17.80 14.49
CA GLN A 37 24.32 -19.11 15.16
C GLN A 37 23.13 -20.04 14.93
N ASN A 38 21.89 -19.52 14.96
CA ASN A 38 20.69 -20.32 14.68
C ASN A 38 20.68 -20.92 13.27
N LYS A 39 21.35 -20.27 12.32
CA LYS A 39 21.35 -20.67 10.91
C LYS A 39 22.62 -21.39 10.49
N PHE A 40 23.72 -21.21 11.23
CA PHE A 40 24.97 -21.96 11.07
C PHE A 40 25.43 -22.47 12.44
N PRO A 41 24.92 -23.65 12.87
CA PRO A 41 25.19 -24.17 14.21
C PRO A 41 26.67 -24.39 14.52
N ASN A 42 27.49 -24.57 13.47
CA ASN A 42 28.92 -24.85 13.58
C ASN A 42 29.80 -23.57 13.52
N LEU A 43 29.20 -22.38 13.38
CA LEU A 43 29.93 -21.12 13.30
C LEU A 43 30.33 -20.64 14.71
N SER A 44 31.62 -20.75 15.05
CA SER A 44 32.17 -20.30 16.33
C SER A 44 32.52 -18.82 16.29
N ILE A 45 31.61 -17.95 16.76
CA ILE A 45 31.85 -16.50 16.89
C ILE A 45 32.40 -16.21 18.29
N TYR A 46 33.69 -15.88 18.38
CA TYR A 46 34.36 -15.65 19.67
C TYR A 46 34.17 -14.24 20.24
N ASN A 47 34.06 -13.21 19.39
CA ASN A 47 33.87 -11.84 19.86
C ASN A 47 33.24 -10.94 18.77
N ILE A 48 32.37 -10.01 19.17
CA ILE A 48 31.85 -8.94 18.32
C ILE A 48 32.07 -7.60 19.03
N THR A 49 32.94 -6.77 18.45
CA THR A 49 33.28 -5.46 19.01
C THR A 49 32.69 -4.36 18.13
N LEU A 50 31.96 -3.43 18.75
CA LEU A 50 31.44 -2.24 18.09
C LEU A 50 32.39 -1.05 18.27
N ILE A 51 32.98 -0.53 17.19
CA ILE A 51 33.92 0.61 17.25
C ILE A 51 33.37 1.81 16.47
N LYS A 52 33.61 3.05 16.93
CA LYS A 52 33.23 4.26 16.17
C LYS A 52 34.17 4.49 14.98
N ILE A 53 33.61 4.77 13.80
CA ILE A 53 34.35 5.00 12.52
C ILE A 53 35.50 6.03 12.63
N LYS A 54 35.36 7.07 13.46
CA LYS A 54 36.41 8.08 13.67
C LYS A 54 37.73 7.47 14.20
N PHE A 55 37.65 6.44 15.04
CA PHE A 55 38.81 5.73 15.56
C PHE A 55 39.50 4.90 14.47
N VAL A 56 38.72 4.24 13.60
CA VAL A 56 39.25 3.42 12.49
C VAL A 56 40.04 4.27 11.49
N ARG A 57 39.56 5.48 11.16
CA ARG A 57 40.27 6.38 10.22
C ARG A 57 41.57 6.96 10.80
N GLN A 58 41.63 7.20 12.12
CA GLN A 58 42.86 7.63 12.80
C GLN A 58 43.93 6.53 12.88
N VAL A 59 43.51 5.27 12.95
CA VAL A 59 44.41 4.11 13.01
C VAL A 59 44.89 3.69 11.61
N SER A 60 44.04 3.82 10.58
CA SER A 60 44.37 3.48 9.19
C SER A 60 45.47 4.34 8.55
N SER A 61 45.76 5.53 9.08
CA SER A 61 46.82 6.41 8.53
C SER A 61 48.26 5.96 8.86
N ASN A 62 48.43 4.95 9.73
CA ASN A 62 49.75 4.51 10.23
C ASN A 62 50.18 3.08 9.81
N GLY A 63 49.53 2.48 8.81
CA GLY A 63 49.89 1.14 8.33
C GLY A 63 49.13 0.01 9.02
N ASN A 64 49.05 -1.14 8.34
CA ASN A 64 48.20 -2.29 8.67
C ASN A 64 48.38 -2.80 10.11
N TYR A 65 47.36 -2.62 10.96
CA TYR A 65 47.30 -3.17 12.33
C TYR A 65 46.08 -4.07 12.59
N PHE A 66 45.24 -4.37 11.59
CA PHE A 66 44.19 -5.37 11.81
C PHE A 66 44.85 -6.75 11.80
N GLU A 67 44.83 -7.41 12.97
CA GLU A 67 45.29 -8.79 13.15
C GLU A 67 44.63 -9.75 12.13
N GLU A 68 45.27 -10.90 11.96
CA GLU A 68 44.73 -12.02 11.21
C GLU A 68 43.26 -12.31 11.62
N ASN A 69 42.40 -12.60 10.65
CA ASN A 69 40.97 -12.94 10.83
C ASN A 69 39.98 -11.82 11.20
N CYS A 70 40.10 -10.61 10.61
CA CYS A 70 39.14 -9.52 10.82
C CYS A 70 38.24 -9.26 9.61
N VAL A 71 36.97 -8.90 9.86
CA VAL A 71 36.05 -8.29 8.88
C VAL A 71 35.53 -6.97 9.43
N LEU A 72 35.65 -5.91 8.64
CA LEU A 72 35.22 -4.56 8.95
C LEU A 72 33.96 -4.22 8.13
N VAL A 73 32.82 -4.03 8.81
CA VAL A 73 31.55 -3.70 8.16
C VAL A 73 31.06 -2.32 8.60
N ASN A 74 30.82 -1.44 7.63
CA ASN A 74 30.07 -0.21 7.85
C ASN A 74 28.58 -0.55 7.91
N LEU A 75 27.97 -0.48 9.10
CA LEU A 75 26.54 -0.77 9.25
C LEU A 75 25.64 0.32 8.66
N ASN A 76 26.10 1.58 8.63
CA ASN A 76 25.34 2.70 8.07
C ASN A 76 25.32 2.68 6.54
N GLU A 77 26.49 2.53 5.94
CA GLU A 77 26.62 2.40 4.48
C GLU A 77 26.25 0.99 4.00
N LYS A 78 26.02 0.06 4.93
CA LYS A 78 25.76 -1.35 4.67
C LYS A 78 26.77 -1.92 3.67
N LYS A 79 28.05 -1.68 3.94
CA LYS A 79 29.16 -2.07 3.07
C LYS A 79 30.29 -2.68 3.89
N ILE A 80 30.87 -3.75 3.37
CA ILE A 80 32.11 -4.30 3.91
C ILE A 80 33.24 -3.36 3.46
N ILE A 81 33.94 -2.79 4.42
CA ILE A 81 35.04 -1.85 4.18
C ILE A 81 36.33 -2.62 3.87
N GLN A 82 36.66 -3.63 4.69
CA GLN A 82 37.90 -4.39 4.61
C GLN A 82 37.74 -5.77 5.28
N TYR A 83 38.54 -6.76 4.88
CA TYR A 83 38.63 -8.06 5.55
C TYR A 83 40.00 -8.73 5.33
N SER A 84 40.38 -9.66 6.21
CA SER A 84 41.61 -10.46 6.12
C SER A 84 41.48 -11.60 5.08
N ASN A 85 42.59 -11.99 4.43
CA ASN A 85 42.63 -13.12 3.48
C ASN A 85 42.18 -14.43 4.14
N GLY A 86 41.44 -15.27 3.42
CA GLY A 86 40.94 -16.57 3.92
C GLY A 86 39.55 -16.52 4.58
N LEU A 87 38.89 -15.36 4.55
CA LEU A 87 37.54 -15.15 5.10
C LEU A 87 36.46 -15.01 4.01
N GLU A 88 36.75 -15.37 2.77
CA GLU A 88 35.89 -15.14 1.61
C GLU A 88 34.47 -15.72 1.81
N ASP A 89 34.38 -16.93 2.36
CA ASP A 89 33.10 -17.60 2.65
C ASP A 89 32.25 -16.81 3.68
N LEU A 90 32.90 -16.28 4.72
CA LEU A 90 32.23 -15.45 5.74
C LEU A 90 31.75 -14.12 5.13
N ILE A 91 32.52 -13.52 4.23
CA ILE A 91 32.17 -12.31 3.50
C ILE A 91 30.94 -12.51 2.62
N GLU A 92 30.86 -13.62 1.90
CA GLU A 92 29.69 -13.94 1.10
C GLU A 92 28.44 -14.09 1.96
N ILE A 93 28.55 -14.77 3.10
CA ILE A 93 27.45 -14.91 4.06
C ILE A 93 27.00 -13.53 4.56
N ILE A 94 27.93 -12.69 5.02
CA ILE A 94 27.62 -11.33 5.52
C ILE A 94 26.94 -10.49 4.43
N ARG A 95 27.45 -10.50 3.20
CA ARG A 95 26.85 -9.79 2.05
C ARG A 95 25.42 -10.28 1.79
N PHE A 96 25.19 -11.59 1.79
CA PHE A 96 23.87 -12.17 1.57
C PHE A 96 22.86 -11.69 2.63
N TYR A 97 23.23 -11.68 3.91
CA TYR A 97 22.36 -11.17 4.98
C TYR A 97 22.09 -9.67 4.85
N MET A 98 23.13 -8.88 4.61
CA MET A 98 22.99 -7.43 4.50
C MET A 98 22.06 -7.05 3.34
N ASN A 99 22.21 -7.70 2.18
CA ASN A 99 21.37 -7.46 1.01
C ASN A 99 19.91 -7.88 1.23
N ASN A 100 19.67 -9.03 1.87
CA ASN A 100 18.31 -9.52 2.13
C ASN A 100 17.57 -8.67 3.17
N THR A 101 18.25 -8.29 4.26
CA THR A 101 17.67 -7.44 5.31
C THR A 101 17.42 -6.02 4.79
N TYR A 102 18.36 -5.47 4.01
CA TYR A 102 18.17 -4.17 3.36
C TYR A 102 16.96 -4.18 2.41
N SER A 103 16.84 -5.21 1.56
CA SER A 103 15.72 -5.33 0.62
C SER A 103 14.37 -5.42 1.34
N ARG A 104 14.30 -6.15 2.46
CA ARG A 104 13.10 -6.23 3.31
C ARG A 104 12.77 -4.91 4.01
N GLU A 105 13.75 -4.26 4.63
CA GLU A 105 13.53 -2.96 5.29
C GLU A 105 13.08 -1.88 4.31
N ASN A 106 13.71 -1.81 3.14
CA ASN A 106 13.38 -0.83 2.13
C ASN A 106 12.00 -1.13 1.50
N GLY A 107 11.68 -2.41 1.30
CA GLY A 107 10.34 -2.85 0.92
C GLY A 107 9.27 -2.43 1.94
N ASN A 108 9.50 -2.70 3.22
CA ASN A 108 8.58 -2.32 4.30
C ASN A 108 8.42 -0.79 4.42
N LYS A 109 9.52 -0.02 4.31
CA LYS A 109 9.47 1.45 4.28
C LYS A 109 8.67 1.95 3.08
N LYS A 110 8.86 1.36 1.90
CA LYS A 110 8.12 1.70 0.67
C LYS A 110 6.62 1.40 0.82
N ILE A 111 6.25 0.25 1.37
CA ILE A 111 4.86 -0.13 1.64
C ILE A 111 4.22 0.82 2.66
N LYS A 112 4.87 1.07 3.80
CA LYS A 112 4.37 2.02 4.82
C LYS A 112 4.16 3.42 4.25
N ARG A 113 5.08 3.88 3.40
CA ARG A 113 4.96 5.16 2.70
C ARG A 113 3.78 5.15 1.72
N PHE A 114 3.63 4.10 0.93
CA PHE A 114 2.50 3.96 0.00
C PHE A 114 1.14 3.98 0.72
N ILE A 115 1.00 3.29 1.85
CA ILE A 115 -0.22 3.31 2.67
C ILE A 115 -0.47 4.71 3.25
N LYS A 116 0.57 5.37 3.75
CA LYS A 116 0.48 6.72 4.33
C LYS A 116 0.10 7.77 3.29
N GLU A 117 0.53 7.61 2.05
CA GLU A 117 0.21 8.53 0.95
C GLU A 117 -1.22 8.32 0.41
N ASN A 118 -1.80 7.11 0.56
CA ASN A 118 -3.11 6.74 0.02
C ASN A 118 -4.10 6.29 1.11
N THR A 119 -4.06 6.99 2.24
CA THR A 119 -4.76 6.57 3.46
C THR A 119 -6.27 6.46 3.24
N ILE A 120 -6.88 7.39 2.49
CA ILE A 120 -8.33 7.41 2.32
C ILE A 120 -8.81 6.22 1.50
N THR A 121 -8.08 5.88 0.43
CA THR A 121 -8.37 4.70 -0.38
C THR A 121 -8.41 3.44 0.49
N PHE A 122 -7.40 3.25 1.35
CA PHE A 122 -7.35 2.09 2.23
C PHE A 122 -8.43 2.10 3.32
N ILE A 123 -8.79 3.28 3.85
CA ILE A 123 -9.93 3.41 4.77
C ILE A 123 -11.23 2.95 4.08
N LEU A 124 -11.49 3.39 2.85
CA LEU A 124 -12.67 2.97 2.10
C LEU A 124 -12.66 1.46 1.82
N ILE A 125 -11.51 0.89 1.46
CA ILE A 125 -11.36 -0.57 1.29
C ILE A 125 -11.69 -1.29 2.59
N SER A 126 -11.13 -0.85 3.72
CA SER A 126 -11.40 -1.46 5.02
C SER A 126 -12.88 -1.35 5.41
N MET A 127 -13.54 -0.21 5.17
CA MET A 127 -14.97 -0.06 5.42
C MET A 127 -15.81 -1.07 4.63
N ASN A 128 -15.51 -1.26 3.34
CA ASN A 128 -16.21 -2.23 2.49
C ASN A 128 -15.99 -3.67 2.96
N ILE A 129 -14.76 -4.02 3.36
CA ILE A 129 -14.44 -5.35 3.89
C ILE A 129 -15.19 -5.60 5.21
N ILE A 130 -15.21 -4.62 6.12
CA ILE A 130 -15.92 -4.74 7.40
C ILE A 130 -17.42 -4.90 7.16
N MET A 131 -18.02 -4.08 6.28
CA MET A 131 -19.44 -4.18 5.95
C MET A 131 -19.80 -5.51 5.30
N TYR A 132 -18.92 -6.04 4.44
CA TYR A 132 -19.13 -7.37 3.87
C TYR A 132 -19.05 -8.46 4.93
N PHE A 133 -18.11 -8.38 5.87
CA PHE A 133 -18.02 -9.35 6.96
C PHE A 133 -19.29 -9.34 7.83
N ILE A 134 -19.83 -8.16 8.16
CA ILE A 134 -21.12 -8.03 8.86
C ILE A 134 -22.25 -8.68 8.04
N THR A 135 -22.30 -8.39 6.74
CA THR A 135 -23.30 -8.95 5.82
C THR A 135 -23.21 -10.48 5.75
N ALA A 136 -22.00 -11.04 5.64
CA ALA A 136 -21.74 -12.47 5.58
C ALA A 136 -22.14 -13.19 6.87
N LEU A 137 -21.84 -12.60 8.03
CA LEU A 137 -22.26 -13.13 9.33
C LEU A 137 -23.78 -13.17 9.46
N LEU A 138 -24.46 -12.08 9.11
CA LEU A 138 -25.93 -12.00 9.16
C LEU A 138 -26.60 -12.89 8.10
N SER A 139 -25.94 -13.12 6.96
CA SER A 139 -26.42 -14.02 5.90
C SER A 139 -26.18 -15.49 6.21
N GLY A 140 -25.30 -15.82 7.17
CA GLY A 140 -24.86 -17.18 7.45
C GLY A 140 -24.02 -17.81 6.33
N ASN A 141 -23.54 -17.02 5.37
CA ASN A 141 -22.77 -17.48 4.22
C ASN A 141 -21.73 -16.42 3.80
N ILE A 142 -20.47 -16.83 3.68
CA ILE A 142 -19.34 -15.95 3.34
C ILE A 142 -19.11 -15.80 1.83
N ILE A 143 -19.66 -16.70 1.02
CA ILE A 143 -19.50 -16.71 -0.43
C ILE A 143 -20.57 -15.83 -1.07
N ASP A 144 -21.82 -16.02 -0.68
CA ASP A 144 -22.99 -15.32 -1.24
C ASP A 144 -23.82 -14.72 -0.11
N SER A 145 -24.21 -13.45 -0.28
CA SER A 145 -25.00 -12.71 0.70
C SER A 145 -26.50 -12.86 0.44
N ASN A 146 -27.29 -12.98 1.51
CA ASN A 146 -28.74 -13.03 1.41
C ASN A 146 -29.29 -11.64 1.03
N ILE A 147 -30.18 -11.60 0.02
CA ILE A 147 -30.80 -10.36 -0.45
C ILE A 147 -31.56 -9.64 0.67
N ASP A 148 -32.24 -10.35 1.58
CA ASP A 148 -33.01 -9.75 2.66
C ASP A 148 -32.09 -9.03 3.66
N VAL A 149 -30.91 -9.59 3.91
CA VAL A 149 -29.87 -8.96 4.75
C VAL A 149 -29.32 -7.71 4.07
N LEU A 150 -29.08 -7.75 2.75
CA LEU A 150 -28.64 -6.58 1.99
C LEU A 150 -29.70 -5.46 2.03
N ILE A 151 -30.98 -5.80 1.88
CA ILE A 151 -32.10 -4.85 2.00
C ILE A 151 -32.15 -4.26 3.41
N PHE A 152 -32.03 -5.10 4.44
CA PHE A 152 -32.01 -4.67 5.84
C PHE A 152 -30.86 -3.69 6.11
N LEU A 153 -29.66 -3.97 5.61
CA LEU A 153 -28.45 -3.15 5.81
C LEU A 153 -28.38 -1.89 4.94
N GLY A 154 -29.35 -1.66 4.05
CA GLY A 154 -29.45 -0.41 3.29
C GLY A 154 -29.10 -0.51 1.81
N ALA A 155 -29.36 -1.64 1.15
CA ALA A 155 -29.35 -1.71 -0.31
C ALA A 155 -30.30 -0.68 -0.92
N LYS A 156 -30.00 -0.24 -2.15
CA LYS A 156 -30.89 0.66 -2.89
C LYS A 156 -32.13 -0.12 -3.32
N VAL A 157 -33.30 0.33 -2.88
CA VAL A 157 -34.61 -0.27 -3.12
C VAL A 157 -35.62 0.85 -3.34
N ASN A 158 -36.19 0.97 -4.56
CA ASN A 158 -37.03 2.13 -4.94
C ASN A 158 -38.20 2.36 -3.98
N PRO A 159 -39.07 1.36 -3.69
CA PRO A 159 -40.22 1.57 -2.80
C PRO A 159 -39.83 2.08 -1.39
N LEU A 160 -38.66 1.67 -0.89
CA LEU A 160 -38.18 2.11 0.42
C LEU A 160 -37.62 3.54 0.39
N ILE A 161 -37.00 3.93 -0.73
CA ILE A 161 -36.56 5.31 -0.97
C ILE A 161 -37.78 6.23 -1.08
N ASP A 162 -38.85 5.79 -1.75
CA ASP A 162 -40.09 6.56 -1.95
C ASP A 162 -40.77 6.92 -0.62
N ILE A 163 -40.66 6.05 0.39
CA ILE A 163 -41.19 6.29 1.75
C ILE A 163 -40.18 7.01 2.67
N GLY A 164 -39.11 7.59 2.12
CA GLY A 164 -38.20 8.47 2.85
C GLY A 164 -36.88 7.84 3.33
N GLN A 165 -36.55 6.59 2.96
CA GLN A 165 -35.26 5.98 3.34
C GLN A 165 -34.11 6.42 2.42
N TYR A 166 -33.89 7.73 2.29
CA TYR A 166 -32.92 8.33 1.36
C TYR A 166 -31.46 7.92 1.63
N TYR A 167 -31.14 7.50 2.86
CA TYR A 167 -29.81 7.00 3.20
C TYR A 167 -29.39 5.83 2.30
N ARG A 168 -30.35 5.07 1.73
CA ARG A 168 -30.11 3.97 0.79
C ARG A 168 -29.39 4.38 -0.49
N LEU A 169 -29.47 5.66 -0.87
CA LEU A 169 -28.71 6.21 -1.99
C LEU A 169 -27.21 6.27 -1.70
N LEU A 170 -26.82 6.28 -0.43
CA LEU A 170 -25.42 6.30 -0.01
C LEU A 170 -24.96 4.95 0.52
N THR A 171 -25.74 4.31 1.40
CA THR A 171 -25.32 3.08 2.09
C THR A 171 -25.10 1.90 1.14
N CYS A 172 -25.83 1.85 0.02
CA CYS A 172 -25.74 0.76 -0.94
C CYS A 172 -24.33 0.58 -1.53
N ILE A 173 -23.52 1.65 -1.58
CA ILE A 173 -22.16 1.58 -2.16
C ILE A 173 -21.19 0.76 -1.30
N PHE A 174 -21.55 0.44 -0.04
CA PHE A 174 -20.72 -0.36 0.86
C PHE A 174 -21.12 -1.84 0.93
N LEU A 175 -22.25 -2.21 0.33
CA LEU A 175 -22.80 -3.56 0.38
C LEU A 175 -22.37 -4.37 -0.84
N HIS A 176 -22.12 -5.67 -0.66
CA HIS A 176 -21.64 -6.56 -1.72
C HIS A 176 -22.40 -7.88 -1.67
N GLY A 177 -22.80 -8.39 -2.84
CA GLY A 177 -23.66 -9.57 -2.97
C GLY A 177 -22.92 -10.89 -2.78
N GLY A 178 -21.59 -10.87 -2.76
CA GLY A 178 -20.76 -12.04 -2.59
C GLY A 178 -19.27 -11.72 -2.60
N LEU A 179 -18.45 -12.73 -2.33
CA LEU A 179 -17.03 -12.56 -2.06
C LEU A 179 -16.27 -12.12 -3.32
N ILE A 180 -16.64 -12.69 -4.47
CA ILE A 180 -16.06 -12.35 -5.77
C ILE A 180 -16.41 -10.90 -6.13
N HIS A 181 -17.66 -10.49 -5.90
CA HIS A 181 -18.09 -9.10 -6.16
C HIS A 181 -17.30 -8.11 -5.28
N LEU A 182 -17.11 -8.41 -3.99
CA LEU A 182 -16.25 -7.60 -3.11
C LEU A 182 -14.80 -7.57 -3.63
N ALA A 183 -14.21 -8.72 -3.92
CA ALA A 183 -12.81 -8.83 -4.31
C ALA A 183 -12.51 -8.01 -5.57
N LEU A 184 -13.39 -8.08 -6.58
CA LEU A 184 -13.25 -7.31 -7.82
C LEU A 184 -13.36 -5.80 -7.56
N ASN A 185 -14.30 -5.35 -6.73
CA ASN A 185 -14.41 -3.93 -6.37
C ASN A 185 -13.22 -3.44 -5.57
N MET A 186 -12.71 -4.23 -4.61
CA MET A 186 -11.55 -3.83 -3.81
C MET A 186 -10.27 -3.82 -4.64
N TYR A 187 -10.12 -4.76 -5.57
CA TYR A 187 -9.06 -4.73 -6.56
C TYR A 187 -9.12 -3.44 -7.40
N ALA A 188 -10.28 -3.14 -8.00
CA ALA A 188 -10.45 -1.94 -8.81
C ALA A 188 -10.23 -0.64 -8.00
N LEU A 189 -10.76 -0.56 -6.78
CA LEU A 189 -10.55 0.57 -5.88
C LEU A 189 -9.08 0.73 -5.48
N SER A 190 -8.37 -0.36 -5.23
CA SER A 190 -6.93 -0.33 -4.93
C SER A 190 -6.06 0.08 -6.12
N ALA A 191 -6.52 -0.18 -7.34
CA ALA A 191 -5.81 0.18 -8.56
C ALA A 191 -6.00 1.66 -8.92
N ILE A 192 -7.23 2.18 -8.81
CA ILE A 192 -7.59 3.52 -9.27
C ILE A 192 -7.59 4.56 -8.14
N GLY A 193 -8.02 4.16 -6.94
CA GLY A 193 -8.13 5.02 -5.77
C GLY A 193 -6.85 5.80 -5.44
N PRO A 194 -5.69 5.13 -5.31
CA PRO A 194 -4.42 5.79 -4.97
C PRO A 194 -4.02 6.86 -6.01
N LEU A 195 -4.30 6.58 -7.29
CA LEU A 195 -4.00 7.51 -8.36
C LEU A 195 -4.83 8.80 -8.22
N VAL A 196 -6.14 8.66 -8.03
CA VAL A 196 -7.03 9.82 -7.89
C VAL A 196 -6.77 10.56 -6.57
N GLU A 197 -6.55 9.84 -5.47
CA GLU A 197 -6.21 10.44 -4.16
C GLU A 197 -4.92 11.26 -4.22
N LYS A 198 -3.90 10.77 -4.92
CA LYS A 198 -2.64 11.48 -5.11
C LYS A 198 -2.78 12.74 -5.98
N ILE A 199 -3.60 12.67 -7.04
CA ILE A 199 -3.76 13.80 -7.98
C ILE A 199 -4.66 14.90 -7.39
N TYR A 200 -5.79 14.52 -6.81
CA TYR A 200 -6.80 15.47 -6.33
C TYR A 200 -6.62 15.85 -4.85
N GLY A 201 -5.90 15.04 -4.08
CA GLY A 201 -5.82 15.15 -2.63
C GLY A 201 -7.05 14.55 -1.93
N LYS A 202 -6.89 14.31 -0.62
CA LYS A 202 -7.82 13.54 0.22
C LYS A 202 -9.28 14.02 0.17
N PHE A 203 -9.52 15.32 0.34
CA PHE A 203 -10.88 15.86 0.44
C PHE A 203 -11.63 15.83 -0.90
N LYS A 204 -10.95 16.19 -1.99
CA LYS A 204 -11.52 16.14 -3.34
C LYS A 204 -11.78 14.70 -3.77
N TYR A 205 -10.87 13.77 -3.43
CA TYR A 205 -11.06 12.35 -3.65
C TYR A 205 -12.33 11.83 -2.95
N LEU A 206 -12.54 12.16 -1.68
CA LEU A 206 -13.76 11.80 -0.95
C LEU A 206 -15.02 12.39 -1.61
N ALA A 207 -14.97 13.67 -2.00
CA ALA A 207 -16.09 14.31 -2.69
C ALA A 207 -16.42 13.59 -4.00
N ILE A 208 -15.42 13.27 -4.83
CA ILE A 208 -15.61 12.51 -6.06
C ILE A 208 -16.22 11.14 -5.74
N TYR A 209 -15.65 10.39 -4.80
CA TYR A 209 -16.10 9.03 -4.49
C TYR A 209 -17.56 9.02 -4.02
N PHE A 210 -17.90 9.82 -3.00
CA PHE A 210 -19.24 9.78 -2.40
C PHE A 210 -20.30 10.41 -3.28
N LEU A 211 -20.03 11.58 -3.88
CA LEU A 211 -21.03 12.23 -4.74
C LEU A 211 -21.25 11.43 -6.03
N SER A 212 -20.22 10.81 -6.61
CA SER A 212 -20.42 9.90 -7.76
C SER A 212 -21.21 8.65 -7.35
N GLY A 213 -20.98 8.12 -6.14
CA GLY A 213 -21.77 7.03 -5.58
C GLY A 213 -23.26 7.39 -5.45
N ILE A 214 -23.56 8.62 -5.03
CA ILE A 214 -24.94 9.13 -4.99
C ILE A 214 -25.50 9.34 -6.40
N CYS A 215 -24.73 9.89 -7.35
CA CYS A 215 -25.16 10.01 -8.74
C CYS A 215 -25.46 8.64 -9.37
N SER A 216 -24.66 7.63 -9.03
CA SER A 216 -24.86 6.24 -9.43
C SER A 216 -26.19 5.69 -8.94
N SER A 217 -26.47 5.78 -7.64
CA SER A 217 -27.71 5.27 -7.06
C SER A 217 -28.94 6.06 -7.48
N LEU A 218 -28.81 7.37 -7.71
CA LEU A 218 -29.87 8.22 -8.27
C LEU A 218 -30.22 7.84 -9.70
N LEU A 219 -29.22 7.68 -10.59
CA LEU A 219 -29.52 7.28 -11.97
C LEU A 219 -30.13 5.88 -12.02
N SER A 220 -29.62 4.96 -11.20
CA SER A 220 -30.23 3.65 -11.00
C SER A 220 -31.68 3.74 -10.49
N TYR A 221 -31.96 4.61 -9.53
CA TYR A 221 -33.31 4.81 -8.99
C TYR A 221 -34.31 5.23 -10.09
N PHE A 222 -33.94 6.17 -10.97
CA PHE A 222 -34.82 6.63 -12.04
C PHE A 222 -34.95 5.65 -13.21
N MET A 223 -33.90 4.88 -13.50
CA MET A 223 -33.83 4.07 -14.72
C MET A 223 -34.02 2.56 -14.49
N SER A 224 -33.99 2.12 -13.23
CA SER A 224 -34.10 0.70 -12.87
C SER A 224 -34.86 0.48 -11.57
N SER A 225 -35.78 -0.47 -11.58
CA SER A 225 -36.48 -0.97 -10.39
C SER A 225 -35.68 -2.02 -9.62
N SER A 226 -34.55 -2.48 -10.17
CA SER A 226 -33.72 -3.51 -9.53
C SER A 226 -33.09 -3.00 -8.24
N ILE A 227 -32.86 -3.94 -7.32
CA ILE A 227 -32.04 -3.74 -6.13
C ILE A 227 -30.60 -3.49 -6.57
N SER A 228 -29.95 -2.49 -6.00
CA SER A 228 -28.57 -2.13 -6.33
C SER A 228 -27.69 -2.04 -5.08
N ILE A 229 -26.46 -2.51 -5.24
CA ILE A 229 -25.42 -2.58 -4.23
C ILE A 229 -24.03 -2.54 -4.89
N GLY A 230 -23.02 -2.13 -4.14
CA GLY A 230 -21.62 -2.24 -4.52
C GLY A 230 -20.92 -0.91 -4.75
N ALA A 231 -19.62 -0.89 -4.47
CA ALA A 231 -18.78 0.29 -4.61
C ALA A 231 -18.53 0.70 -6.08
N SER A 232 -18.92 -0.16 -7.03
CA SER A 232 -18.61 -0.02 -8.45
C SER A 232 -19.06 1.33 -9.04
N GLY A 233 -20.23 1.84 -8.68
CA GLY A 233 -20.68 3.17 -9.10
C GLY A 233 -19.72 4.30 -8.70
N ALA A 234 -19.25 4.30 -7.45
CA ALA A 234 -18.27 5.26 -6.98
C ALA A 234 -16.90 5.07 -7.66
N ILE A 235 -16.49 3.82 -7.94
CA ILE A 235 -15.26 3.50 -8.68
C ILE A 235 -15.33 3.99 -10.13
N PHE A 236 -16.49 3.86 -10.80
CA PHE A 236 -16.73 4.48 -12.11
C PHE A 236 -16.63 6.01 -12.05
N GLY A 237 -17.04 6.62 -10.93
CA GLY A 237 -16.77 8.03 -10.67
C GLY A 237 -15.29 8.38 -10.62
N LEU A 238 -14.47 7.55 -9.97
CA LEU A 238 -13.02 7.71 -9.96
C LEU A 238 -12.40 7.52 -11.37
N LEU A 239 -12.93 6.59 -12.18
CA LEU A 239 -12.56 6.47 -13.60
C LEU A 239 -12.91 7.74 -14.39
N GLY A 240 -14.07 8.34 -14.14
CA GLY A 240 -14.46 9.63 -14.69
C GLY A 240 -13.50 10.75 -14.30
N ALA A 241 -13.03 10.78 -13.06
CA ALA A 241 -12.01 11.72 -12.59
C ALA A 241 -10.67 11.56 -13.31
N CYS A 242 -10.25 10.30 -13.54
CA CYS A 242 -9.07 9.98 -14.35
C CYS A 242 -9.23 10.47 -15.79
N LEU A 243 -10.42 10.33 -16.38
CA LEU A 243 -10.71 10.81 -17.74
C LEU A 243 -10.58 12.33 -17.82
N VAL A 244 -11.11 13.08 -16.84
CA VAL A 244 -10.97 14.55 -16.79
C VAL A 244 -9.51 14.98 -16.76
N ILE A 245 -8.68 14.36 -15.91
CA ILE A 245 -7.23 14.66 -15.84
C ILE A 245 -6.53 14.29 -17.15
N SER A 246 -6.88 13.13 -17.70
CA SER A 246 -6.31 12.62 -18.96
C SER A 246 -6.57 13.56 -20.12
N LEU A 247 -7.76 14.16 -20.19
CA LEU A 247 -8.12 15.12 -21.24
C LEU A 247 -7.50 16.50 -20.98
N LYS A 248 -7.53 16.98 -19.73
CA LYS A 248 -6.99 18.30 -19.36
C LYS A 248 -5.48 18.39 -19.48
N TYR A 249 -4.76 17.31 -19.18
CA TYR A 249 -3.29 17.25 -19.21
C TYR A 249 -2.78 16.18 -20.19
N LYS A 250 -3.46 16.02 -21.33
CA LYS A 250 -3.16 15.00 -22.35
C LYS A 250 -1.69 14.93 -22.75
N ASP A 251 -1.01 16.08 -22.81
CA ASP A 251 0.39 16.19 -23.23
C ASP A 251 1.37 15.67 -22.18
N ARG A 252 0.94 15.57 -20.91
CA ARG A 252 1.75 15.07 -19.78
C ARG A 252 1.45 13.62 -19.42
N VAL A 253 0.19 13.20 -19.61
CA VAL A 253 -0.30 11.88 -19.18
C VAL A 253 0.00 10.80 -20.21
N GLY A 254 0.05 11.17 -21.50
CA GLY A 254 0.39 10.25 -22.59
C GLY A 254 -0.80 9.41 -23.07
N LYS A 255 -0.89 9.21 -24.39
CA LYS A 255 -2.03 8.54 -25.06
C LYS A 255 -2.31 7.12 -24.55
N ALA A 256 -1.26 6.37 -24.18
CA ALA A 256 -1.40 5.00 -23.70
C ALA A 256 -2.23 4.93 -22.39
N PHE A 257 -2.00 5.85 -21.46
CA PHE A 257 -2.77 5.90 -20.22
C PHE A 257 -4.25 6.23 -20.49
N VAL A 258 -4.52 7.21 -21.35
CA VAL A 258 -5.89 7.59 -21.73
C VAL A 258 -6.61 6.41 -22.37
N ASN A 259 -5.97 5.73 -23.30
CA ASN A 259 -6.52 4.53 -23.95
C ASN A 259 -6.79 3.42 -22.95
N ASN A 260 -5.90 3.20 -21.97
CA ASN A 260 -6.12 2.21 -20.93
C ASN A 260 -7.35 2.54 -20.06
N ILE A 261 -7.53 3.81 -19.66
CA ILE A 261 -8.71 4.22 -18.89
C ILE A 261 -9.99 4.01 -19.71
N ILE A 262 -10.00 4.43 -20.97
CA ILE A 262 -11.15 4.23 -21.88
C ILE A 262 -11.45 2.74 -22.06
N SER A 263 -10.43 1.92 -22.31
CA SER A 263 -10.56 0.46 -22.44
C SER A 263 -11.13 -0.17 -21.18
N VAL A 264 -10.65 0.22 -19.99
CA VAL A 264 -11.17 -0.29 -18.71
C VAL A 264 -12.63 0.08 -18.52
N ILE A 265 -13.02 1.33 -18.82
CA ILE A 265 -14.43 1.75 -18.74
C ILE A 265 -15.28 0.90 -19.71
N PHE A 266 -14.85 0.79 -20.96
CA PHE A 266 -15.60 0.10 -22.01
C PHE A 266 -15.77 -1.38 -21.73
N VAL A 267 -14.69 -2.07 -21.33
CA VAL A 267 -14.72 -3.50 -20.98
C VAL A 267 -15.62 -3.74 -19.77
N ASN A 268 -15.53 -2.93 -18.71
CA ASN A 268 -16.39 -3.12 -17.54
C ASN A 268 -17.87 -2.89 -17.85
N LEU A 269 -18.21 -1.92 -18.72
CA LEU A 269 -19.59 -1.73 -19.17
C LEU A 269 -20.07 -2.92 -20.00
N ILE A 270 -19.28 -3.43 -20.95
CA ILE A 270 -19.66 -4.62 -21.73
C ILE A 270 -19.90 -5.82 -20.82
N ILE A 271 -18.98 -6.07 -19.88
CA ILE A 271 -19.12 -7.16 -18.91
C ILE A 271 -20.38 -6.95 -18.07
N GLY A 272 -20.62 -5.71 -17.61
CA GLY A 272 -21.82 -5.37 -16.85
C GLY A 272 -23.12 -5.57 -17.64
N PHE A 273 -23.15 -5.25 -18.94
CA PHE A 273 -24.30 -5.56 -19.80
C PHE A 273 -24.44 -7.05 -20.11
N SER A 274 -23.38 -7.83 -19.97
CA SER A 274 -23.37 -9.28 -20.25
C SER A 274 -23.78 -10.14 -19.05
N ILE A 275 -23.71 -9.61 -17.84
CA ILE A 275 -24.03 -10.33 -16.60
C ILE A 275 -25.38 -9.84 -16.08
N SER A 276 -26.34 -10.75 -15.94
CA SER A 276 -27.62 -10.48 -15.29
C SER A 276 -27.38 -10.05 -13.82
N ASN A 277 -28.18 -9.07 -13.36
CA ASN A 277 -28.07 -8.45 -12.02
C ASN A 277 -26.91 -7.45 -11.81
N VAL A 278 -26.28 -6.96 -12.88
CA VAL A 278 -25.38 -5.80 -12.80
C VAL A 278 -26.13 -4.51 -13.10
N ASP A 279 -25.95 -3.51 -12.23
CA ASP A 279 -26.59 -2.20 -12.37
C ASP A 279 -25.78 -1.26 -13.28
N ASN A 280 -25.99 -1.40 -14.59
CA ASN A 280 -25.30 -0.57 -15.60
C ASN A 280 -25.72 0.90 -15.54
N PHE A 281 -26.96 1.21 -15.16
CA PHE A 281 -27.37 2.60 -14.92
C PHE A 281 -26.62 3.19 -13.72
N GLY A 282 -26.38 2.38 -12.69
CA GLY A 282 -25.45 2.70 -11.62
C GLY A 282 -24.05 3.06 -12.13
N HIS A 283 -23.44 2.24 -12.98
CA HIS A 283 -22.11 2.52 -13.54
C HIS A 283 -22.06 3.80 -14.37
N ILE A 284 -23.04 3.99 -15.24
CA ILE A 284 -23.16 5.19 -16.09
C ILE A 284 -23.35 6.45 -15.21
N GLY A 285 -24.23 6.39 -14.21
CA GLY A 285 -24.50 7.51 -13.32
C GLY A 285 -23.27 7.88 -12.48
N GLY A 286 -22.53 6.87 -12.03
CA GLY A 286 -21.25 7.06 -11.36
C GLY A 286 -20.22 7.74 -12.26
N LEU A 287 -20.06 7.26 -13.49
CA LEU A 287 -19.11 7.84 -14.47
C LEU A 287 -19.43 9.31 -14.78
N ILE A 288 -20.71 9.60 -15.08
CA ILE A 288 -21.18 10.97 -15.37
C ILE A 288 -20.95 11.86 -14.16
N GLY A 289 -21.36 11.43 -12.97
CA GLY A 289 -21.14 12.14 -11.71
C GLY A 289 -19.66 12.47 -11.52
N GLY A 290 -18.79 11.46 -11.66
CA GLY A 290 -17.35 11.61 -11.55
C GLY A 290 -16.76 12.64 -12.50
N VAL A 291 -17.16 12.61 -13.77
CA VAL A 291 -16.72 13.59 -14.78
C VAL A 291 -17.17 15.01 -14.39
N VAL A 292 -18.45 15.19 -14.04
CA VAL A 292 -19.01 16.51 -13.69
C VAL A 292 -18.33 17.06 -12.44
N ILE A 293 -18.31 16.30 -11.34
CA ILE A 293 -17.72 16.70 -10.06
C ILE A 293 -16.25 17.03 -10.23
N SER A 294 -15.51 16.16 -10.93
CA SER A 294 -14.07 16.35 -11.15
C SER A 294 -13.79 17.59 -11.98
N THR A 295 -14.57 17.86 -13.02
CA THR A 295 -14.44 19.07 -13.84
C THR A 295 -14.63 20.33 -13.00
N LEU A 296 -15.60 20.34 -12.09
CA LEU A 296 -15.90 21.49 -11.22
C LEU A 296 -14.78 21.76 -10.20
N ILE A 297 -14.12 20.72 -9.67
CA ILE A 297 -13.11 20.86 -8.61
C ILE A 297 -11.66 20.82 -9.12
N CYS A 298 -11.44 20.43 -10.37
CA CYS A 298 -10.14 20.43 -11.04
C CYS A 298 -9.82 21.83 -11.57
N LYS A 299 -9.25 22.68 -10.71
CA LYS A 299 -8.65 23.96 -11.12
C LYS A 299 -7.24 23.75 -11.66
#